data_AF-A0A9W9FEF4-F1
#
_entry.id   AF-A0A9W9FEF4-F1
#
_cell.length_a   1.000
_cell.length_b   1.000
_cell.length_c   1.000
_cell.angle_alpha   90.00
_cell.angle_beta   90.00
_cell.angle_gamma   90.00
#
_symmetry.space_group_name_H-M   'P 1'
#
loop_
_entity.id
_entity.type
_entity.pdbx_description
1 polymer ?
#
loop_
_entity_poly.entity_id
_entity_poly.type
_entity_poly.pdbx_seq_one_letter_code
_entity_poly.pdbx_strand_id
1 'polypeptide(L)' 'MRTVFDKFGVDWNQRYGNDDLELPVPATFLVDKKGIVRNSFLDPEYHPRLDPETALQWIDQL' A
#
# COMPACT_ATOMS: atom_id res chain seq x y z
N MET A 1 -12.04 -4.65 -18.07
CA MET A 1 -11.77 -5.85 -17.25
C MET A 1 -12.94 -6.20 -16.33
N ARG A 2 -13.52 -5.25 -15.57
CA ARG A 2 -14.66 -5.48 -14.67
C ARG A 2 -15.81 -6.32 -15.27
N THR A 3 -16.34 -5.89 -16.42
CA THR A 3 -17.44 -6.58 -17.13
C THR A 3 -17.15 -8.06 -17.47
N VAL A 4 -15.88 -8.43 -17.62
CA VAL A 4 -15.48 -9.83 -17.86
C VAL A 4 -15.59 -10.62 -16.55
N PHE A 5 -15.03 -10.08 -15.46
CA PHE A 5 -15.10 -10.69 -14.13
C PHE A 5 -16.53 -10.76 -13.58
N ASP A 6 -17.38 -9.78 -13.89
CA ASP A 6 -18.81 -9.80 -13.54
C ASP A 6 -19.51 -11.01 -14.20
N LYS A 7 -19.18 -11.31 -15.46
CA LYS A 7 -19.71 -12.50 -16.16
C LYS A 7 -19.23 -13.82 -15.54
N PHE A 8 -18.12 -13.80 -14.81
CA PHE A 8 -17.62 -14.94 -14.04
C PHE A 8 -18.19 -14.97 -12.61
N GLY A 9 -19.14 -14.09 -12.27
CA GLY A 9 -19.82 -14.09 -10.97
C GLY A 9 -18.96 -13.56 -9.82
N VAL A 10 -18.00 -12.67 -10.10
CA VAL A 10 -17.23 -12.01 -9.03
C VAL A 10 -18.14 -11.05 -8.25
N ASP A 11 -18.31 -11.33 -6.96
CA ASP A 11 -18.94 -10.41 -6.00
C ASP A 11 -17.86 -9.44 -5.47
N TRP A 12 -17.94 -8.18 -5.88
CA TRP A 12 -16.97 -7.13 -5.53
C TRP A 12 -17.17 -6.63 -4.12
N ASN A 13 -18.42 -6.36 -3.73
CA ASN A 13 -18.75 -5.89 -2.39
C ASN A 13 -18.33 -6.92 -1.32
N GLN A 14 -18.55 -8.21 -1.56
CA GLN A 14 -18.08 -9.26 -0.66
C GLN A 14 -16.54 -9.24 -0.48
N ARG A 15 -15.79 -8.88 -1.52
CA ARG A 15 -14.31 -8.93 -1.52
C ARG A 15 -13.65 -7.65 -1.02
N TYR A 16 -14.21 -6.50 -1.36
CA TYR A 16 -13.61 -5.18 -1.15
C TYR A 16 -14.42 -4.29 -0.18
N GLY A 17 -15.62 -4.72 0.23
CA GLY A 17 -16.52 -3.95 1.10
C GLY A 17 -17.25 -2.81 0.40
N ASN A 18 -16.99 -2.63 -0.90
CA ASN A 18 -17.67 -1.69 -1.78
C ASN A 18 -17.59 -2.19 -3.24
N ASP A 19 -18.21 -1.45 -4.15
CA ASP A 19 -18.18 -1.70 -5.59
C ASP A 19 -17.18 -0.79 -6.32
N ASP A 20 -16.35 -0.05 -5.57
CA ASP A 20 -15.37 0.88 -6.09
C ASP A 20 -14.08 0.12 -6.44
N LEU A 21 -13.54 0.38 -7.63
CA LEU A 21 -12.30 -0.25 -8.07
C LEU A 21 -11.10 0.59 -7.62
N GLU A 22 -10.83 0.53 -6.33
CA GLU A 22 -9.70 1.22 -5.72
C GLU A 22 -8.51 0.28 -5.55
N LEU A 23 -7.31 0.82 -5.75
CA LEU A 23 -6.07 0.13 -5.41
C LEU A 23 -5.45 0.83 -4.22
N PRO A 24 -5.01 0.09 -3.19
CA PRO A 24 -4.28 0.70 -2.10
C PRO A 24 -2.96 1.26 -2.62
N VAL A 25 -2.67 2.51 -2.25
CA VAL A 25 -1.35 3.10 -2.49
C VAL A 25 -0.33 2.34 -1.64
N PRO A 26 0.74 1.77 -2.23
CA PRO A 26 1.77 1.12 -1.45
C PRO A 26 2.48 2.14 -0.57
N ALA A 27 2.71 1.77 0.68
CA ALA A 27 3.39 2.61 1.63
C ALA A 27 4.38 1.81 2.49
N THR A 28 5.51 2.45 2.81
CA THR A 28 6.49 1.94 3.77
C THR A 28 6.64 2.96 4.88
N PHE A 29 6.53 2.51 6.13
CA PHE A 29 6.63 3.37 7.32
C PHE A 29 7.76 2.89 8.23
N LEU A 30 8.52 3.83 8.78
CA LEU A 30 9.36 3.58 9.95
C LEU A 30 8.56 3.93 11.20
N VAL A 31 8.35 2.95 12.08
CA VAL A 31 7.63 3.12 13.34
C VAL A 31 8.60 2.87 14.49
N ASP A 32 8.70 3.82 15.41
CA ASP A 32 9.58 3.70 16.57
C ASP A 32 9.01 2.78 17.66
N LYS A 33 9.79 2.56 18.73
CA LYS A 33 9.39 1.70 19.86
C LYS A 33 8.17 2.21 20.66
N LYS A 34 7.77 3.48 20.47
CA LYS A 34 6.57 4.07 21.09
C LYS A 34 5.35 3.99 20.18
N GLY A 35 5.48 3.38 18.99
CA GLY A 35 4.41 3.30 18.00
C GLY A 35 4.25 4.58 17.17
N ILE A 36 5.24 5.48 17.17
CA ILE A 36 5.17 6.75 16.42
C ILE A 36 5.80 6.54 15.04
N VAL A 37 5.09 6.94 14.00
CA VAL A 37 5.62 6.99 12.62
C VAL A 37 6.66 8.11 12.55
N ARG A 38 7.89 7.75 12.18
CA ARG A 38 9.02 8.68 12.04
C ARG A 38 9.28 9.05 10.59
N ASN A 39 9.10 8.10 9.68
CA ASN A 39 9.26 8.29 8.25
C ASN A 39 8.15 7.56 7.50
N SER A 40 7.84 8.05 6.30
CA SER A 40 6.87 7.46 5.39
C SER A 40 7.33 7.62 3.96
N PHE A 41 7.20 6.56 3.17
CA PHE A 41 7.34 6.59 1.73
C PHE A 41 6.01 6.13 1.12
N LEU A 42 5.39 7.00 0.32
CA LEU A 42 4.14 6.73 -0.38
C LEU A 42 4.30 7.14 -1.83
N ASP A 43 3.96 6.23 -2.75
CA ASP A 43 3.98 6.51 -4.18
C ASP A 43 2.71 5.92 -4.85
N PRO A 44 1.85 6.75 -5.46
CA PRO A 44 0.72 6.26 -6.25
C PRO A 44 1.13 5.38 -7.42
N GLU A 45 2.33 5.59 -7.96
CA GLU A 45 2.93 4.63 -8.89
C GLU A 45 3.37 3.40 -8.09
N TYR A 46 2.76 2.26 -8.38
CA TYR A 46 2.94 1.07 -7.52
C TYR A 46 4.22 0.27 -7.81
N HIS A 47 4.97 0.63 -8.86
CA HIS A 47 6.23 -0.02 -9.23
C HIS A 47 7.41 0.50 -8.38
N PRO A 48 7.59 1.82 -8.17
CA PRO A 48 8.52 2.33 -7.18
C PRO A 48 8.25 1.77 -5.79
N ARG A 49 9.32 1.42 -5.10
CA ARG A 49 9.32 1.02 -3.69
C ARG A 49 10.42 1.80 -2.98
N LEU A 50 10.29 1.88 -1.65
CA LEU A 50 11.37 2.44 -0.84
C LEU A 50 12.64 1.64 -1.11
N ASP A 51 13.69 2.34 -1.47
CA ASP A 51 15.02 1.76 -1.65
C ASP A 51 15.53 1.17 -0.31
N PRO A 52 16.02 -0.10 -0.29
CA PRO A 52 16.47 -0.73 0.94
C PRO A 52 17.59 0.01 1.68
N GLU A 53 18.52 0.66 0.97
CA GLU A 53 19.58 1.44 1.61
C GLU A 53 19.00 2.68 2.31
N THR A 54 18.05 3.35 1.65
CA THR A 54 17.29 4.45 2.26
C THR A 54 16.55 3.99 3.53
N ALA A 55 15.97 2.78 3.53
CA ALA A 55 15.30 2.22 4.70
C ALA A 55 16.26 1.99 5.88
N LEU A 56 17.49 1.52 5.62
CA LEU A 56 18.51 1.35 6.66
C LEU A 56 18.98 2.70 7.20
N GLN A 57 19.18 3.69 6.33
CA GLN A 57 19.56 5.05 6.74
C GLN A 57 18.52 5.69 7.65
N TRP A 58 17.23 5.41 7.46
CA TRP A 58 16.19 5.89 8.37
C TRP A 58 16.38 5.36 9.80
N ILE A 59 16.85 4.13 9.95
CA ILE A 59 17.09 3.50 11.26
C ILE A 59 18.32 4.12 11.93
N ASP A 60 19.36 4.44 11.15
CA ASP A 60 20.59 5.07 11.66
C ASP A 60 20.36 6.52 12.17
N GLN A 61 19.24 7.15 11.78
CA GLN A 61 18.86 8.51 12.15
C GLN A 61 17.90 8.60 13.36
N LEU A 62 17.48 7.46 13.91
CA LEU A 62 16.62 7.38 15.12
C LEU A 62 17.39 7.65 16.41
#